data_AF-A0A9P8VN32-F1
#
_entry.id   AF-A0A9P8VN32-F1
#
_cell.length_a   1.000
_cell.length_b   1.000
_cell.length_c   1.000
_cell.angle_alpha   90.00
_cell.angle_beta   90.00
_cell.angle_gamma   90.00
#
_symmetry.space_group_name_H-M   'P 1'
#
loop_
_entity.id
_entity.type
_entity.pdbx_description
1 polymer ?
#
loop_
_entity_poly.entity_id
_entity_poly.type
_entity_poly.pdbx_seq_one_letter_code
_entity_poly.pdbx_strand_id
1 'polypeptide(L)'
;MATTTTHEPVQTRDSAKFDEDLAAPLDPHVLVYHDLRDSRTRFFWFLMLTGHVSFVFWIMIGTSLSSVPLTYNAVSKDARSSDVTSRTTQTFIDLWFAGTLGAAIDAMTVVATFNTTLIRRFHYAVSQRIMLLASMLSCIGMVARDKKNAKTQYCTVALIAACAVYAIFNYILDRLEKVRYPFTSAFGWDSPSQYIRRFGRAQSTWSLALLHATVVTAFGLFLTMFTRPPWSSIAPTALIVFEWVYLSSLKTKRTPRYLLFGSPPFHASICVHWGVTPIWSSPQLSIEPSHFIILLILGRILLDVHLKTILKSRRDFGWARTEVLFSTRMLLAVCASLYALESVGVRIITYIKPIAVLVFFLVANGGFLWVACYHVAMGVDGTK
;
A
#
# COMPACT_ATOMS: atom_id res chain seq x y z
N MET A 1 -34.41 28.43 -48.37
CA MET A 1 -35.15 28.32 -47.09
C MET A 1 -34.29 27.51 -46.14
N ALA A 2 -33.65 28.19 -45.20
CA ALA A 2 -32.83 27.58 -44.15
C ALA A 2 -33.68 27.50 -42.87
N THR A 3 -33.80 26.31 -42.29
CA THR A 3 -34.37 26.11 -40.95
C THR A 3 -33.21 25.84 -39.99
N THR A 4 -32.92 26.84 -39.17
CA THR A 4 -31.94 26.80 -38.09
C THR A 4 -32.62 26.19 -36.87
N THR A 5 -32.23 24.98 -36.47
CA THR A 5 -32.62 24.40 -35.18
C THR A 5 -31.50 24.63 -34.17
N THR A 6 -31.70 25.60 -33.30
CA THR A 6 -30.89 25.88 -32.11
C THR A 6 -31.12 24.79 -31.07
N HIS A 7 -30.10 23.97 -30.80
CA HIS A 7 -30.04 23.11 -29.62
C HIS A 7 -29.53 23.93 -28.43
N GLU A 8 -30.40 24.25 -27.48
CA GLU A 8 -29.96 24.70 -26.15
C GLU A 8 -29.38 23.51 -25.37
N PRO A 9 -28.24 23.68 -24.67
CA PRO A 9 -27.76 22.68 -23.75
C PRO A 9 -28.62 22.69 -22.48
N VAL A 10 -29.19 21.52 -22.16
CA VAL A 10 -29.85 21.25 -20.88
C VAL A 10 -28.81 21.43 -19.76
N GLN A 11 -28.82 22.60 -19.13
CA GLN A 11 -28.07 22.89 -17.92
C GLN A 11 -28.61 21.98 -16.81
N THR A 12 -27.75 21.09 -16.31
CA THR A 12 -27.97 20.21 -15.18
C THR A 12 -28.11 21.04 -13.90
N ARG A 13 -29.34 21.50 -13.63
CA ARG A 13 -29.71 22.31 -12.46
C ARG A 13 -29.77 21.49 -11.16
N ASP A 14 -29.70 20.15 -11.26
CA ASP A 14 -29.86 19.22 -10.13
C ASP A 14 -28.55 18.88 -9.40
N SER A 15 -27.38 19.19 -9.97
CA SER A 15 -26.09 18.91 -9.31
C SER A 15 -25.69 19.97 -8.28
N ALA A 16 -26.17 21.21 -8.43
CA ALA A 16 -25.85 22.30 -7.51
C ALA A 16 -26.67 22.25 -6.21
N LYS A 17 -27.92 21.77 -6.28
CA LYS A 17 -28.84 21.75 -5.12
C LYS A 17 -28.54 20.61 -4.14
N PHE A 18 -27.87 19.55 -4.59
CA PHE A 18 -27.49 18.41 -3.74
C PHE A 18 -26.25 18.68 -2.87
N ASP A 19 -25.46 19.71 -3.19
CA ASP A 19 -24.30 20.12 -2.40
C ASP A 19 -24.66 21.09 -1.25
N GLU A 20 -25.86 21.69 -1.25
CA GLU A 20 -26.29 22.69 -0.26
C GLU A 20 -27.01 22.08 0.96
N ASP A 21 -27.79 21.01 0.78
CA ASP A 21 -28.72 20.50 1.82
C ASP A 21 -28.15 19.46 2.82
N LEU A 22 -26.82 19.28 2.90
CA LEU A 22 -26.17 18.36 3.86
C LEU A 22 -24.99 18.96 4.62
N ALA A 23 -24.84 20.28 4.57
CA ALA A 23 -23.78 21.00 5.28
C ALA A 23 -24.26 21.47 6.67
N ALA A 24 -24.51 20.54 7.60
CA ALA A 24 -24.28 20.91 8.99
C ALA A 24 -22.77 21.22 9.11
N PRO A 25 -22.36 22.43 9.49
CA PRO A 25 -20.94 22.75 9.64
C PRO A 25 -20.40 21.88 10.76
N LEU A 26 -19.63 20.85 10.41
CA LEU A 26 -18.64 20.31 11.32
C LEU A 26 -17.71 21.47 11.65
N ASP A 27 -17.78 21.90 12.90
CA ASP A 27 -16.94 22.93 13.48
C ASP A 27 -15.48 22.72 12.97
N PRO A 28 -14.83 23.72 12.35
CA PRO A 28 -13.49 23.58 11.76
C PRO A 28 -12.42 23.14 12.75
N HIS A 29 -12.74 23.13 14.04
CA HIS A 29 -12.02 22.39 15.07
C HIS A 29 -12.22 20.87 14.86
N VAL A 30 -11.39 20.28 13.99
CA VAL A 30 -10.92 18.89 14.21
C VAL A 30 -10.65 18.80 15.71
N LEU A 31 -11.42 17.97 16.43
CA LEU A 31 -11.41 17.93 17.88
C LEU A 31 -9.97 18.08 18.38
N VAL A 32 -9.74 19.14 19.13
CA VAL A 32 -8.62 19.22 20.04
C VAL A 32 -8.85 18.07 21.02
N TYR A 33 -8.20 16.92 20.77
CA TYR A 33 -8.36 15.61 21.44
C TYR A 33 -7.90 15.65 22.92
N HIS A 34 -8.45 16.56 23.71
CA HIS A 34 -8.01 16.76 25.10
C HIS A 34 -9.12 16.51 26.11
N ASP A 35 -10.40 16.62 25.72
CA ASP A 35 -11.48 16.32 26.67
C ASP A 35 -11.88 14.83 26.65
N LEU A 36 -11.27 14.05 27.54
CA LEU A 36 -11.62 12.66 27.79
C LEU A 36 -13.00 12.49 28.46
N ARG A 37 -13.67 13.57 28.88
CA ARG A 37 -15.03 13.50 29.43
C ARG A 37 -16.07 13.26 28.32
N ASP A 38 -15.80 13.72 27.10
CA ASP A 38 -16.65 13.44 25.94
C ASP A 38 -16.69 11.92 25.66
N SER A 39 -17.91 11.37 25.60
CA SER A 39 -18.15 9.96 25.27
C SER A 39 -17.71 9.62 23.84
N ARG A 40 -17.76 10.58 22.91
CA ARG A 40 -17.31 10.38 21.51
C ARG A 40 -15.80 10.26 21.43
N THR A 41 -15.07 11.10 22.16
CA THR A 41 -13.61 11.00 22.28
C THR A 41 -13.19 9.66 22.89
N ARG A 42 -13.85 9.22 23.96
CA ARG A 42 -13.60 7.89 24.55
C ARG A 42 -13.92 6.75 23.58
N PHE A 43 -15.04 6.84 22.88
CA PHE A 43 -15.44 5.82 21.90
C PHE A 43 -14.48 5.76 20.71
N PHE A 44 -14.00 6.91 20.22
CA PHE A 44 -12.94 6.99 19.20
C PHE A 44 -11.67 6.24 19.64
N TRP A 45 -11.14 6.52 20.83
CA TRP A 45 -9.95 5.85 21.34
C TRP A 45 -10.18 4.37 21.60
N PHE A 46 -11.37 3.99 22.06
CA PHE A 46 -11.77 2.59 22.19
C PHE A 46 -11.75 1.85 20.83
N LEU A 47 -12.32 2.45 19.78
CA LEU A 47 -12.28 1.88 18.43
C LEU A 47 -10.85 1.77 17.89
N MET A 48 -10.02 2.79 18.12
CA MET A 48 -8.60 2.76 17.76
C MET A 48 -7.86 1.63 18.47
N LEU A 49 -8.01 1.50 19.78
CA LEU A 49 -7.39 0.42 20.56
C LEU A 49 -7.86 -0.95 20.07
N THR A 50 -9.17 -1.13 19.90
CA THR A 50 -9.77 -2.38 19.43
C THR A 50 -9.26 -2.75 18.02
N GLY A 51 -9.14 -1.78 17.12
CA GLY A 51 -8.59 -2.03 15.79
C GLY A 51 -7.10 -2.41 15.80
N HIS A 52 -6.29 -1.88 16.71
CA HIS A 52 -4.90 -2.30 16.88
C HIS A 52 -4.79 -3.71 17.50
N VAL A 53 -5.62 -4.02 18.50
CA VAL A 53 -5.70 -5.37 19.07
C VAL A 53 -6.14 -6.38 18.00
N SER A 54 -7.15 -6.02 17.20
CA SER A 54 -7.61 -6.82 16.04
C SER A 54 -6.48 -7.03 15.02
N PHE A 55 -5.69 -5.99 14.72
CA PHE A 55 -4.55 -6.09 13.81
C PHE A 55 -3.50 -7.09 14.32
N VAL A 56 -3.13 -7.03 15.60
CA VAL A 56 -2.20 -7.99 16.22
C VAL A 56 -2.79 -9.41 16.21
N PHE A 57 -4.07 -9.55 16.53
CA PHE A 57 -4.77 -10.83 16.47
C PHE A 57 -4.71 -11.46 15.07
N TRP A 58 -4.97 -10.67 14.02
CA TRP A 58 -4.88 -11.14 12.65
C TRP A 58 -3.46 -11.46 12.20
N ILE A 59 -2.44 -10.77 12.72
CA ILE A 59 -1.04 -11.16 12.51
C ILE A 59 -0.81 -12.56 13.07
N MET A 60 -1.25 -12.84 14.30
CA MET A 60 -1.08 -14.16 14.93
C MET A 60 -1.76 -15.26 14.10
N ILE A 61 -2.98 -15.01 13.61
CA ILE A 61 -3.68 -15.95 12.72
C ILE A 61 -2.90 -16.16 11.42
N GLY A 62 -2.53 -15.07 10.74
CA GLY A 62 -1.84 -15.15 9.45
C GLY A 62 -0.49 -15.85 9.56
N THR A 63 0.29 -15.55 10.60
CA THR A 63 1.57 -16.25 10.87
C THR A 63 1.33 -17.75 11.12
N SER A 64 0.32 -18.10 11.93
CA SER A 64 -0.03 -19.51 12.18
C SER A 64 -0.42 -20.22 10.88
N LEU A 65 -1.26 -19.61 10.04
CA LEU A 65 -1.67 -20.16 8.75
C LEU A 65 -0.51 -20.31 7.77
N SER A 66 0.42 -19.35 7.74
CA SER A 66 1.60 -19.40 6.87
C SER A 66 2.54 -20.56 7.21
N SER A 67 2.46 -21.09 8.44
CA SER A 67 3.25 -22.22 8.91
C SER A 67 2.61 -23.59 8.64
N VAL A 68 1.35 -23.64 8.19
CA VAL A 68 0.65 -24.90 7.94
C VAL A 68 1.30 -25.59 6.73
N PRO A 69 1.90 -26.79 6.90
CA PRO A 69 2.53 -27.49 5.80
C PRO A 69 1.44 -28.02 4.87
N LEU A 70 1.23 -27.34 3.74
CA LEU A 70 0.43 -27.90 2.66
C LEU A 70 1.15 -29.13 2.10
N THR A 71 0.45 -30.25 2.03
CA THR A 71 0.92 -31.60 1.64
C THR A 71 1.40 -31.72 0.19
N TYR A 72 1.81 -30.62 -0.45
CA TYR A 72 2.47 -30.57 -1.75
C TYR A 72 4.00 -30.71 -1.66
N ASN A 73 4.58 -30.80 -0.45
CA ASN A 73 6.03 -30.95 -0.21
C ASN A 73 6.50 -32.41 -0.19
N ALA A 74 6.12 -33.21 -1.20
CA ALA A 74 6.61 -34.58 -1.32
C ALA A 74 8.01 -34.69 -1.95
N VAL A 75 8.66 -33.60 -2.37
CA VAL A 75 9.96 -33.68 -3.07
C VAL A 75 10.94 -32.61 -2.60
N SER A 76 11.75 -32.93 -1.59
CA SER A 76 13.18 -32.59 -1.43
C SER A 76 13.54 -32.63 0.06
N LYS A 77 13.97 -33.80 0.54
CA LYS A 77 14.51 -34.02 1.89
C LYS A 77 16.05 -33.98 1.87
N ASP A 78 16.64 -32.91 1.36
CA ASP A 78 18.09 -32.68 1.52
C ASP A 78 18.33 -31.46 2.42
N ALA A 79 18.88 -31.70 3.61
CA ALA A 79 19.20 -30.65 4.59
C ALA A 79 20.20 -29.60 4.04
N ARG A 80 21.00 -29.96 3.01
CA ARG A 80 21.88 -29.03 2.29
C ARG A 80 21.15 -28.19 1.24
N SER A 81 20.05 -28.70 0.68
CA SER A 81 19.21 -27.94 -0.26
C SER A 81 18.34 -26.92 0.48
N SER A 82 17.91 -27.24 1.71
CA SER A 82 17.09 -26.34 2.53
C SER A 82 17.84 -25.07 2.96
N ASP A 83 19.12 -25.16 3.35
CA ASP A 83 19.90 -23.99 3.76
C ASP A 83 20.21 -23.03 2.61
N VAL A 84 20.57 -23.57 1.44
CA VAL A 84 20.81 -22.76 0.24
C VAL A 84 19.53 -22.10 -0.25
N THR A 85 18.40 -22.81 -0.20
CA THR A 85 17.08 -22.28 -0.56
C THR A 85 16.64 -21.19 0.42
N SER A 86 16.89 -21.38 1.72
CA SER A 86 16.59 -20.38 2.76
C SER A 86 17.38 -19.09 2.57
N ARG A 87 18.71 -19.17 2.40
CA ARG A 87 19.57 -17.98 2.21
C ARG A 87 19.23 -17.23 0.91
N THR A 88 18.92 -17.96 -0.16
CA THR A 88 18.51 -17.35 -1.45
C THR A 88 17.17 -16.63 -1.31
N THR A 89 16.23 -17.22 -0.58
CA THR A 89 14.92 -16.60 -0.27
C THR A 89 15.09 -15.32 0.54
N GLN A 90 15.97 -15.32 1.55
CA GLN A 90 16.27 -14.11 2.33
C GLN A 90 16.87 -12.99 1.49
N THR A 91 17.83 -13.30 0.62
CA THR A 91 18.40 -12.30 -0.29
C THR A 91 17.32 -11.72 -1.20
N PHE A 92 16.43 -12.54 -1.74
CA PHE A 92 15.30 -12.07 -2.55
C PHE A 92 14.40 -11.10 -1.79
N ILE A 93 14.05 -11.43 -0.55
CA ILE A 93 13.23 -10.56 0.30
C ILE A 93 13.94 -9.24 0.57
N ASP A 94 15.23 -9.26 0.87
CA ASP A 94 15.99 -8.04 1.14
C ASP A 94 16.17 -7.15 -0.10
N LEU A 95 16.36 -7.74 -1.29
CA LEU A 95 16.36 -7.01 -2.56
C LEU A 95 15.01 -6.32 -2.81
N TRP A 96 13.92 -7.05 -2.61
CA TRP A 96 12.56 -6.54 -2.77
C TRP A 96 12.27 -5.41 -1.76
N PHE A 97 12.64 -5.63 -0.50
CA PHE A 97 12.48 -4.66 0.58
C PHE A 97 13.27 -3.38 0.30
N ALA A 98 14.54 -3.48 -0.10
CA ALA A 98 15.37 -2.33 -0.46
C ALA A 98 14.79 -1.54 -1.65
N GLY A 99 14.32 -2.25 -2.68
CA GLY A 99 13.74 -1.64 -3.87
C GLY A 99 12.40 -0.93 -3.63
N THR A 100 11.65 -1.33 -2.60
CA THR A 100 10.33 -0.75 -2.28
C THR A 100 10.34 0.27 -1.14
N LEU A 101 11.36 0.25 -0.26
CA LEU A 101 11.42 1.11 0.92
C LEU A 101 11.28 2.60 0.58
N GLY A 102 11.95 3.08 -0.46
CA GLY A 102 11.85 4.48 -0.87
C GLY A 102 10.44 4.88 -1.29
N ALA A 103 9.74 4.01 -2.03
CA ALA A 103 8.36 4.24 -2.44
C ALA A 103 7.37 4.13 -1.28
N ALA A 104 7.66 3.31 -0.27
CA ALA A 104 6.87 3.22 0.96
C ALA A 104 6.99 4.50 1.80
N ILE A 105 8.20 5.04 1.94
CA ILE A 105 8.45 6.34 2.60
C ILE A 105 7.68 7.46 1.89
N ASP A 106 7.77 7.51 0.55
CA ASP A 106 7.02 8.46 -0.26
C ASP A 106 5.50 8.31 -0.08
N ALA A 107 4.99 7.08 -0.06
CA ALA A 107 3.57 6.84 0.17
C ALA A 107 3.11 7.40 1.52
N MET A 108 3.92 7.29 2.58
CA MET A 108 3.61 7.91 3.87
C MET A 108 3.56 9.44 3.78
N THR A 109 4.51 10.08 3.08
CA THR A 109 4.46 11.54 2.87
C THR A 109 3.23 11.97 2.08
N VAL A 110 2.84 11.18 1.09
CA VAL A 110 1.60 11.42 0.33
C VAL A 110 0.37 11.29 1.23
N VAL A 111 0.32 10.28 2.11
CA VAL A 111 -0.77 10.16 3.10
C VAL A 111 -0.82 11.37 4.03
N ALA A 112 0.33 11.92 4.43
CA ALA A 112 0.41 13.11 5.28
C ALA A 112 -0.15 14.39 4.62
N THR A 113 -0.35 14.41 3.29
CA THR A 113 -1.05 15.52 2.61
C THR A 113 -2.55 15.54 2.86
N PHE A 114 -3.11 14.45 3.38
CA PHE A 114 -4.54 14.21 3.54
C PHE A 114 -5.35 14.38 2.24
N ASN A 115 -4.70 14.41 1.07
CA ASN A 115 -5.38 14.56 -0.21
C ASN A 115 -5.84 13.19 -0.74
N THR A 116 -7.12 12.85 -0.57
CA THR A 116 -7.66 11.53 -0.96
C THR A 116 -7.39 11.19 -2.42
N THR A 117 -7.47 12.19 -3.31
CA THR A 117 -7.25 12.00 -4.75
C THR A 117 -5.80 11.66 -5.01
N LEU A 118 -4.87 12.41 -4.43
CA LEU A 118 -3.44 12.16 -4.57
C LEU A 118 -3.05 10.82 -3.96
N ILE A 119 -3.49 10.52 -2.73
CA ILE A 119 -3.23 9.25 -2.04
C ILE A 119 -3.64 8.07 -2.93
N ARG A 120 -4.86 8.12 -3.45
CA ARG A 120 -5.38 7.03 -4.26
C ARG A 120 -4.63 6.89 -5.58
N ARG A 121 -4.39 8.01 -6.27
CA ARG A 121 -3.67 8.02 -7.54
C ARG A 121 -2.23 7.56 -7.37
N PHE A 122 -1.53 8.03 -6.33
CA PHE A 122 -0.16 7.62 -6.03
C PHE A 122 -0.09 6.13 -5.70
N HIS A 123 -1.01 5.62 -4.89
CA HIS A 123 -1.03 4.21 -4.54
C HIS A 123 -1.19 3.30 -5.78
N TYR A 124 -2.17 3.59 -6.65
CA TYR A 124 -2.41 2.77 -7.84
C TYR A 124 -1.41 3.01 -8.97
N ALA A 125 -0.98 4.25 -9.20
CA ALA A 125 -0.14 4.59 -10.33
C ALA A 125 1.36 4.50 -10.03
N VAL A 126 1.77 4.57 -8.77
CA VAL A 126 3.19 4.58 -8.38
C VAL A 126 3.50 3.38 -7.49
N SER A 127 2.88 3.27 -6.32
CA SER A 127 3.24 2.23 -5.33
C SER A 127 3.14 0.82 -5.91
N GLN A 128 2.00 0.49 -6.54
CA GLN A 128 1.81 -0.84 -7.15
C GLN A 128 2.84 -1.15 -8.25
N ARG A 129 3.20 -0.15 -9.07
CA ARG A 129 4.16 -0.32 -10.16
C ARG A 129 5.58 -0.57 -9.64
N ILE A 130 6.01 0.23 -8.66
CA ILE A 130 7.34 0.07 -8.04
C ILE A 130 7.43 -1.25 -7.29
N MET A 131 6.38 -1.65 -6.56
CA MET A 131 6.32 -2.95 -5.90
C MET A 131 6.42 -4.12 -6.87
N LEU A 132 5.68 -4.08 -7.99
CA LEU A 132 5.75 -5.12 -9.01
C LEU A 132 7.14 -5.18 -9.66
N LEU A 133 7.74 -4.02 -9.98
CA LEU A 133 9.10 -3.96 -10.52
C LEU A 133 10.13 -4.52 -9.54
N ALA A 134 10.03 -4.17 -8.27
CA ALA A 134 10.91 -4.73 -7.25
C ALA A 134 10.75 -6.26 -7.16
N SER A 135 9.53 -6.79 -7.26
CA SER A 135 9.29 -8.24 -7.32
C SER A 135 9.92 -8.88 -8.55
N MET A 136 9.82 -8.24 -9.71
CA MET A 136 10.44 -8.71 -10.95
C MET A 136 11.96 -8.70 -10.89
N LEU A 137 12.56 -7.59 -10.45
CA LEU A 137 14.01 -7.47 -10.31
C LEU A 137 14.57 -8.48 -9.32
N SER A 138 13.87 -8.69 -8.21
CA SER A 138 14.24 -9.71 -7.23
C SER A 138 14.15 -11.12 -7.85
N CYS A 139 13.11 -11.39 -8.65
CA CYS A 139 12.91 -12.69 -9.32
C CYS A 139 14.00 -12.96 -10.37
N ILE A 140 14.32 -11.96 -11.19
CA ILE A 140 15.42 -12.02 -12.16
C ILE A 140 16.75 -12.26 -11.44
N GLY A 141 17.00 -11.56 -10.32
CA GLY A 141 18.18 -11.76 -9.49
C GLY A 141 18.28 -13.20 -8.95
N MET A 142 17.15 -13.81 -8.58
CA MET A 142 17.09 -15.21 -8.16
C MET A 142 17.45 -16.17 -9.31
N VAL A 143 16.83 -16.00 -10.49
CA VAL A 143 17.10 -16.84 -11.66
C VAL A 143 18.56 -16.72 -12.11
N ALA A 144 19.12 -15.51 -12.09
CA ALA A 144 20.51 -15.28 -12.46
C ALA A 144 21.52 -15.90 -11.48
N ARG A 145 21.14 -16.09 -10.21
CA ARG A 145 22.01 -16.66 -9.17
C ARG A 145 22.06 -18.18 -9.19
N ASP A 146 21.06 -18.86 -9.76
CA ASP A 146 21.03 -20.31 -9.89
C ASP A 146 21.98 -20.80 -11.00
N LYS A 147 23.29 -20.65 -10.76
CA LYS A 147 24.38 -20.94 -11.72
C LYS A 147 24.40 -22.37 -12.26
N LYS A 148 23.70 -23.33 -11.61
CA LYS A 148 23.67 -24.73 -12.04
C LYS A 148 22.59 -25.01 -13.10
N ASN A 149 21.52 -24.22 -13.13
CA ASN A 149 20.38 -24.41 -14.05
C ASN A 149 20.08 -23.19 -14.93
N ALA A 150 20.70 -22.03 -14.66
CA ALA A 150 20.51 -20.80 -15.42
C ALA A 150 21.17 -20.89 -16.80
N LYS A 151 20.56 -21.64 -17.73
CA LYS A 151 20.79 -21.43 -19.15
C LYS A 151 20.33 -20.00 -19.47
N THR A 152 21.15 -19.24 -20.20
CA THR A 152 20.86 -17.86 -20.62
C THR A 152 19.46 -17.72 -21.24
N GLN A 153 18.97 -18.76 -21.91
CA GLN A 153 17.61 -18.84 -22.46
C GLN A 153 16.50 -18.67 -21.41
N TYR A 154 16.65 -19.23 -20.20
CA TYR A 154 15.66 -19.08 -19.13
C TYR A 154 15.66 -17.66 -18.56
N CYS A 155 16.82 -17.01 -18.45
CA CYS A 155 16.91 -15.61 -18.03
C CYS A 155 16.22 -14.69 -19.05
N THR A 156 16.44 -14.91 -20.35
CA THR A 156 15.78 -14.14 -21.41
C THR A 156 14.27 -14.36 -21.42
N VAL A 157 13.81 -15.61 -21.30
CA VAL A 157 12.37 -15.93 -21.23
C VAL A 157 11.73 -15.31 -19.98
N ALA A 158 12.38 -15.40 -18.83
CA ALA A 158 11.89 -14.80 -17.59
C ALA A 158 11.82 -13.27 -17.70
N LEU A 159 12.80 -12.63 -18.35
CA LEU A 159 12.79 -11.19 -18.60
C LEU A 159 11.65 -10.79 -19.53
N ILE A 160 11.45 -11.52 -20.64
CA ILE A 160 10.35 -11.27 -21.58
C ILE A 160 8.99 -11.44 -20.87
N ALA A 161 8.83 -12.52 -20.12
CA ALA A 161 7.62 -12.78 -19.34
C ALA A 161 7.38 -11.68 -18.30
N ALA A 162 8.43 -11.24 -17.60
CA ALA A 162 8.33 -10.13 -16.64
C ALA A 162 7.91 -8.83 -17.34
N CYS A 163 8.53 -8.47 -18.47
CA CYS A 163 8.13 -7.31 -19.26
C CYS A 163 6.67 -7.40 -19.73
N ALA A 164 6.22 -8.58 -20.18
CA ALA A 164 4.83 -8.80 -20.60
C ALA A 164 3.85 -8.64 -19.43
N VAL A 165 4.14 -9.26 -18.29
CA VAL A 165 3.33 -9.11 -17.06
C VAL A 165 3.30 -7.64 -16.62
N TYR A 166 4.43 -6.93 -16.69
CA TYR A 166 4.50 -5.52 -16.32
C TYR A 166 3.64 -4.65 -17.24
N ALA A 167 3.72 -4.89 -18.55
CA ALA A 167 2.91 -4.18 -19.54
C ALA A 167 1.40 -4.43 -19.35
N ILE A 168 1.00 -5.69 -19.17
CA ILE A 168 -0.40 -6.08 -18.91
C ILE A 168 -0.90 -5.43 -17.62
N PHE A 169 -0.10 -5.51 -16.55
CA PHE A 169 -0.45 -4.92 -15.26
C PHE A 169 -0.65 -3.41 -15.36
N ASN A 170 0.27 -2.71 -16.03
CA ASN A 170 0.17 -1.27 -16.27
C ASN A 170 -1.07 -0.91 -17.08
N TYR A 171 -1.36 -1.69 -18.13
CA TYR A 171 -2.56 -1.49 -18.94
C TYR A 171 -3.84 -1.62 -18.10
N ILE A 172 -3.92 -2.63 -17.24
CA ILE A 172 -5.05 -2.85 -16.33
C ILE A 172 -5.17 -1.67 -15.34
N LEU A 173 -4.06 -1.27 -14.71
CA LEU A 173 -4.04 -0.13 -13.78
C LEU A 173 -4.52 1.17 -14.44
N ASP A 174 -4.01 1.48 -15.64
CA ASP A 174 -4.40 2.71 -16.35
C ASP A 174 -5.87 2.71 -16.75
N ARG A 175 -6.40 1.56 -17.18
CA ARG A 175 -7.83 1.42 -17.53
C ARG A 175 -8.72 1.66 -16.34
N LEU A 176 -8.36 1.11 -15.19
CA LEU A 176 -9.16 1.20 -13.98
C LEU A 176 -9.00 2.57 -13.29
N GLU A 177 -7.89 3.29 -13.48
CA GLU A 177 -7.67 4.64 -12.93
C GLU A 177 -8.43 5.74 -13.69
N LYS A 178 -8.46 5.69 -15.03
CA LYS A 178 -8.99 6.75 -15.93
C LYS A 178 -10.45 7.15 -15.69
N VAL A 179 -11.20 6.42 -14.86
CA VAL A 179 -12.67 6.50 -14.82
C VAL A 179 -13.22 7.58 -13.87
N ARG A 180 -12.46 8.22 -12.98
CA ARG A 180 -13.15 8.76 -11.77
C ARG A 180 -12.96 10.21 -11.28
N TYR A 181 -11.97 11.05 -11.65
CA TYR A 181 -11.83 12.37 -10.97
C TYR A 181 -11.24 13.51 -11.81
N PRO A 182 -11.74 14.76 -11.66
CA PRO A 182 -11.19 15.95 -12.32
C PRO A 182 -9.74 16.22 -11.89
N PHE A 183 -8.95 16.68 -12.85
CA PHE A 183 -7.50 16.83 -12.75
C PHE A 183 -7.05 17.76 -11.61
N THR A 184 -7.81 18.82 -11.33
CA THR A 184 -7.49 19.86 -10.35
C THR A 184 -7.55 19.41 -8.88
N SER A 185 -8.23 18.30 -8.59
CA SER A 185 -8.45 17.83 -7.21
C SER A 185 -7.25 17.11 -6.57
N ALA A 186 -6.14 16.96 -7.30
CA ALA A 186 -4.95 16.24 -6.84
C ALA A 186 -3.78 17.18 -6.44
N PHE A 187 -3.96 18.50 -6.54
CA PHE A 187 -2.94 19.48 -6.17
C PHE A 187 -3.23 20.05 -4.79
N GLY A 188 -2.17 20.22 -3.98
CA GLY A 188 -2.26 20.84 -2.67
C GLY A 188 -2.51 19.86 -1.52
N TRP A 189 -2.38 20.41 -0.32
CA TRP A 189 -2.62 19.74 0.95
C TRP A 189 -4.07 19.99 1.36
N ASP A 190 -4.77 18.93 1.76
CA ASP A 190 -6.09 19.07 2.38
C ASP A 190 -5.91 19.17 3.91
N SER A 191 -6.85 19.82 4.60
CA SER A 191 -6.90 19.72 6.05
C SER A 191 -7.42 18.33 6.48
N PRO A 192 -7.03 17.82 7.66
CA PRO A 192 -7.58 16.58 8.19
C PRO A 192 -9.13 16.57 8.23
N SER A 193 -9.76 17.71 8.56
CA SER A 193 -11.22 17.86 8.53
C SER A 193 -11.82 17.67 7.13
N GLN A 194 -11.21 18.26 6.10
CA GLN A 194 -11.69 18.11 4.73
C GLN A 194 -11.53 16.68 4.24
N TYR A 195 -10.42 16.03 4.60
CA TYR A 195 -10.16 14.63 4.27
C TYR A 195 -11.20 13.70 4.89
N ILE A 196 -11.46 13.83 6.19
CA ILE A 196 -12.48 13.06 6.90
C ILE A 196 -13.85 13.27 6.25
N ARG A 197 -14.23 14.52 5.96
CA ARG A 197 -15.53 14.84 5.34
C ARG A 197 -15.68 14.19 3.96
N ARG A 198 -14.64 14.24 3.12
CA ARG A 198 -14.66 13.61 1.78
C ARG A 198 -14.74 12.08 1.89
N PHE A 199 -14.03 11.51 2.85
CA PHE A 199 -14.03 10.07 3.11
C PHE A 199 -15.42 9.58 3.57
N GLY A 200 -16.09 10.40 4.38
CA GLY A 200 -17.42 10.17 4.92
C GLY A 200 -18.60 10.14 3.96
N ARG A 201 -18.43 10.64 2.74
CA ARG A 201 -19.50 10.70 1.74
C ARG A 201 -19.96 9.31 1.26
N ALA A 202 -19.10 8.31 1.39
CA ALA A 202 -19.42 6.94 1.01
C ALA A 202 -19.89 6.16 2.25
N GLN A 203 -21.15 5.75 2.24
CA GLN A 203 -21.80 5.06 3.35
C GLN A 203 -22.24 3.65 2.96
N SER A 204 -22.22 2.74 3.93
CA SER A 204 -22.70 1.36 3.78
C SER A 204 -23.35 0.91 5.09
N THR A 205 -24.27 -0.06 5.03
CA THR A 205 -24.76 -0.70 6.26
C THR A 205 -23.64 -1.48 6.94
N TRP A 206 -23.77 -1.72 8.26
CA TRP A 206 -22.81 -2.52 9.02
C TRP A 206 -22.69 -3.96 8.49
N SER A 207 -23.82 -4.57 8.13
CA SER A 207 -23.86 -5.93 7.56
C SER A 207 -23.12 -6.02 6.22
N LEU A 208 -23.34 -5.04 5.33
CA LEU A 208 -22.68 -5.00 4.03
C LEU A 208 -21.18 -4.71 4.18
N ALA A 209 -20.80 -3.78 5.07
CA ALA A 209 -19.40 -3.52 5.39
C ALA A 209 -18.68 -4.76 5.89
N LEU A 210 -19.30 -5.51 6.81
CA LEU A 210 -18.77 -6.76 7.33
C LEU A 210 -18.65 -7.83 6.24
N LEU A 211 -19.66 -7.98 5.37
CA LEU A 211 -19.61 -8.92 4.25
C LEU A 211 -18.40 -8.65 3.34
N HIS A 212 -18.22 -7.40 2.90
CA HIS A 212 -17.09 -7.03 2.04
C HIS A 212 -15.74 -7.22 2.74
N ALA A 213 -15.66 -6.85 4.03
CA ALA A 213 -14.45 -7.05 4.82
C ALA A 213 -14.11 -8.54 4.94
N THR A 214 -15.10 -9.40 5.18
CA THR A 214 -14.93 -10.86 5.25
C THR A 214 -14.43 -11.44 3.92
N VAL A 215 -15.00 -11.03 2.78
CA VAL A 215 -14.56 -11.53 1.46
C VAL A 215 -13.09 -11.17 1.19
N VAL A 216 -12.70 -9.92 1.44
CA VAL A 216 -11.33 -9.45 1.24
C VAL A 216 -10.37 -10.12 2.22
N THR A 217 -10.79 -10.29 3.47
CA THR A 217 -10.02 -11.01 4.50
C THR A 217 -9.81 -12.46 4.10
N ALA A 218 -10.86 -13.16 3.66
CA ALA A 218 -10.77 -14.55 3.21
C ALA A 218 -9.78 -14.71 2.06
N PHE A 219 -9.76 -13.77 1.11
CA PHE A 219 -8.76 -13.76 0.05
C PHE A 219 -7.33 -13.53 0.58
N GLY A 220 -7.14 -12.63 1.54
CA GLY A 220 -5.85 -12.42 2.21
C GLY A 220 -5.35 -13.66 2.95
N LEU A 221 -6.24 -14.35 3.67
CA LEU A 221 -5.92 -15.62 4.33
C LEU A 221 -5.62 -16.73 3.32
N PHE A 222 -6.38 -16.81 2.23
CA PHE A 222 -6.12 -17.73 1.12
C PHE A 222 -4.72 -17.49 0.55
N LEU A 223 -4.36 -16.25 0.23
CA LEU A 223 -3.00 -15.93 -0.22
C LEU A 223 -1.96 -16.30 0.85
N THR A 224 -2.27 -16.14 2.13
CA THR A 224 -1.36 -16.50 3.23
C THR A 224 -1.13 -17.98 3.38
N MET A 225 -2.16 -18.78 3.16
CA MET A 225 -2.07 -20.24 3.23
C MET A 225 -1.40 -20.83 1.99
N PHE A 226 -1.70 -20.31 0.79
CA PHE A 226 -1.35 -20.97 -0.47
C PHE A 226 -0.17 -20.33 -1.23
N THR A 227 0.27 -19.12 -0.88
CA THR A 227 1.43 -18.50 -1.54
C THR A 227 2.73 -19.06 -0.98
N ARG A 228 3.53 -19.69 -1.84
CA ARG A 228 4.85 -20.22 -1.46
C ARG A 228 5.83 -19.08 -1.14
N PRO A 229 6.85 -19.32 -0.28
CA PRO A 229 7.79 -18.28 0.14
C PRO A 229 8.45 -17.46 -1.00
N PRO A 230 8.88 -18.05 -2.13
CA PRO A 230 9.47 -17.28 -3.24
C PRO A 230 8.50 -16.29 -3.90
N TRP A 231 7.20 -16.53 -3.77
CA TRP A 231 6.13 -15.74 -4.38
C TRP A 231 5.42 -14.82 -3.36
N SER A 232 5.81 -14.89 -2.09
CA SER A 232 5.21 -14.12 -0.99
C SER A 232 5.25 -12.61 -1.24
N SER A 233 6.25 -12.10 -1.97
CA SER A 233 6.34 -10.68 -2.32
C SER A 233 5.20 -10.20 -3.23
N ILE A 234 4.56 -11.10 -3.98
CA ILE A 234 3.43 -10.79 -4.88
C ILE A 234 2.10 -10.76 -4.12
N ALA A 235 1.97 -11.51 -3.02
CA ALA A 235 0.69 -11.67 -2.32
C ALA A 235 0.05 -10.32 -1.94
N PRO A 236 0.77 -9.31 -1.42
CA PRO A 236 0.15 -8.02 -1.13
C PRO A 236 -0.30 -7.24 -2.35
N THR A 237 0.46 -7.28 -3.45
CA THR A 237 0.05 -6.70 -4.73
C THR A 237 -1.23 -7.35 -5.22
N ALA A 238 -1.33 -8.69 -5.13
CA ALA A 238 -2.53 -9.43 -5.49
C ALA A 238 -3.73 -9.07 -4.59
N LEU A 239 -3.53 -8.96 -3.28
CA LEU A 239 -4.57 -8.59 -2.31
C LEU A 239 -5.10 -7.16 -2.56
N ILE A 240 -4.21 -6.19 -2.80
CA ILE A 240 -4.60 -4.80 -3.09
C ILE A 240 -5.38 -4.71 -4.40
N VAL A 241 -4.91 -5.39 -5.44
CA VAL A 241 -5.59 -5.44 -6.74
C VAL A 241 -6.95 -6.11 -6.62
N PHE A 242 -7.02 -7.24 -5.91
CA PHE A 242 -8.27 -7.96 -5.68
C PHE A 242 -9.30 -7.07 -4.97
N GLU A 243 -8.96 -6.49 -3.83
CA GLU A 243 -9.86 -5.62 -3.08
C GLU A 243 -10.41 -4.50 -3.96
N TRP A 244 -9.51 -3.87 -4.73
CA TRP A 244 -9.90 -2.77 -5.60
C TRP A 244 -10.83 -3.20 -6.74
N VAL A 245 -10.51 -4.31 -7.42
CA VAL A 245 -11.35 -4.87 -8.49
C VAL A 245 -12.70 -5.30 -7.94
N TYR A 246 -12.71 -5.99 -6.80
CA TYR A 246 -13.90 -6.47 -6.11
C TYR A 246 -14.84 -5.31 -5.71
N LEU A 247 -14.31 -4.30 -5.02
CA LEU A 247 -15.13 -3.14 -4.65
C LEU A 247 -15.58 -2.36 -5.89
N SER A 248 -14.73 -2.22 -6.91
CA SER A 248 -15.07 -1.50 -8.13
C SER A 248 -16.12 -2.20 -8.97
N SER A 249 -16.10 -3.53 -9.07
CA SER A 249 -17.11 -4.32 -9.81
C SER A 249 -18.49 -4.23 -9.14
N LEU A 250 -18.51 -4.16 -7.82
CA LEU A 250 -19.71 -3.92 -7.01
C LEU A 250 -20.11 -2.44 -6.93
N LYS A 251 -19.44 -1.56 -7.69
CA LYS A 251 -19.64 -0.09 -7.67
C LYS A 251 -19.58 0.51 -6.26
N THR A 252 -18.87 -0.15 -5.35
CA THR A 252 -18.73 0.21 -3.94
C THR A 252 -17.36 0.86 -3.71
N LYS A 253 -17.22 1.60 -2.62
CA LYS A 253 -15.96 2.25 -2.21
C LYS A 253 -15.60 1.79 -0.81
N ARG A 254 -14.35 2.03 -0.40
CA ARG A 254 -13.94 1.88 1.00
C ARG A 254 -14.74 2.90 1.84
N THR A 255 -15.67 2.42 2.67
CA THR A 255 -16.43 3.23 3.62
C THR A 255 -15.77 3.19 5.00
N PRO A 256 -16.08 4.13 5.92
CA PRO A 256 -15.57 4.07 7.29
C PRO A 256 -15.87 2.74 7.99
N ARG A 257 -17.11 2.24 7.88
CA ARG A 257 -17.52 0.97 8.48
C ARG A 257 -16.79 -0.22 7.87
N TYR A 258 -16.57 -0.22 6.54
CA TYR A 258 -15.74 -1.23 5.89
C TYR A 258 -14.31 -1.20 6.41
N LEU A 259 -13.70 -0.02 6.54
CA LEU A 259 -12.32 0.10 7.02
C LEU A 259 -12.15 -0.35 8.46
N LEU A 260 -13.13 -0.13 9.35
CA LEU A 260 -13.07 -0.62 10.72
C LEU A 260 -12.90 -2.15 10.78
N PHE A 261 -13.65 -2.88 9.95
CA PHE A 261 -13.57 -4.34 9.91
C PHE A 261 -12.43 -4.86 9.03
N GLY A 262 -12.22 -4.22 7.88
CA GLY A 262 -11.34 -4.72 6.82
C GLY A 262 -9.88 -4.29 6.98
N SER A 263 -9.59 -3.09 7.53
CA SER A 263 -8.21 -2.59 7.59
C SER A 263 -7.31 -3.48 8.46
N PRO A 264 -7.71 -3.92 9.67
CA PRO A 264 -6.86 -4.78 10.49
C PRO A 264 -6.46 -6.09 9.79
N PRO A 265 -7.39 -6.96 9.33
CA PRO A 265 -7.01 -8.20 8.65
C PRO A 265 -6.28 -7.97 7.32
N PHE A 266 -6.63 -6.92 6.58
CA PHE A 266 -5.97 -6.58 5.32
C PHE A 266 -4.49 -6.25 5.53
N HIS A 267 -4.19 -5.30 6.44
CA HIS A 267 -2.81 -4.92 6.72
C HIS A 267 -2.06 -6.04 7.43
N ALA A 268 -2.72 -6.84 8.28
CA ALA A 268 -2.10 -7.98 8.93
C ALA A 268 -1.65 -9.04 7.90
N SER A 269 -2.49 -9.36 6.91
CA SER A 269 -2.14 -10.29 5.84
C SER A 269 -0.89 -9.82 5.07
N ILE A 270 -0.83 -8.52 4.74
CA ILE A 270 0.34 -7.93 4.10
C ILE A 270 1.57 -7.97 5.01
N CYS A 271 1.38 -7.64 6.30
CA CYS A 271 2.44 -7.63 7.31
C CYS A 271 3.07 -9.00 7.53
N VAL A 272 2.28 -10.08 7.46
CA VAL A 272 2.82 -11.44 7.58
C VAL A 272 3.81 -11.75 6.46
N HIS A 273 3.44 -11.48 5.19
CA HIS A 273 4.29 -11.79 4.03
C HIS A 273 5.53 -10.89 3.92
N TRP A 274 5.37 -9.60 4.20
CA TRP A 274 6.44 -8.62 3.98
C TRP A 274 7.24 -8.26 5.24
N GLY A 275 6.72 -8.59 6.42
CA GLY A 275 7.28 -8.15 7.69
C GLY A 275 7.59 -9.33 8.61
N VAL A 276 6.55 -9.92 9.18
CA VAL A 276 6.68 -10.88 10.28
C VAL A 276 7.46 -12.12 9.85
N THR A 277 7.08 -12.78 8.77
CA THR A 277 7.76 -14.00 8.31
C THR A 277 9.23 -13.73 7.94
N PRO A 278 9.56 -12.69 7.17
CA PRO A 278 10.95 -12.28 6.94
C PRO A 278 11.74 -11.96 8.21
N ILE A 279 11.17 -11.21 9.15
CA ILE A 279 11.86 -10.81 10.38
C ILE A 279 12.09 -12.01 11.29
N TRP A 280 11.10 -12.89 11.42
CA TRP A 280 11.20 -14.08 12.25
C TRP A 280 12.28 -15.05 11.75
N SER A 281 12.43 -15.14 10.42
CA SER A 281 13.44 -15.99 9.80
C SER A 281 14.84 -15.37 9.79
N SER A 282 14.95 -14.06 9.51
CA SER A 282 16.20 -13.31 9.64
C SER A 282 15.90 -11.83 9.92
N PRO A 283 16.08 -11.35 11.17
CA PRO A 283 15.84 -9.95 11.49
C PRO A 283 16.88 -9.03 10.84
N GLN A 284 18.05 -9.58 10.49
CA GLN A 284 19.15 -8.89 9.82
C GLN A 284 19.01 -8.96 8.31
N LEU A 285 19.47 -7.92 7.60
CA LEU A 285 19.69 -8.00 6.16
C LEU A 285 20.74 -9.08 5.84
N SER A 286 20.45 -9.91 4.85
CA SER A 286 21.36 -10.90 4.25
C SER A 286 22.25 -10.30 3.17
N ILE A 287 21.92 -9.10 2.69
CA ILE A 287 22.76 -8.30 1.79
C ILE A 287 23.61 -7.33 2.60
N GLU A 288 24.77 -6.94 2.06
CA GLU A 288 25.62 -5.96 2.73
C GLU A 288 24.94 -4.58 2.79
N PRO A 289 25.21 -3.78 3.84
CA PRO A 289 24.66 -2.43 3.97
C PRO A 289 24.90 -1.50 2.77
N SER A 290 26.06 -1.62 2.12
CA SER A 290 26.41 -0.89 0.89
C SER A 290 25.46 -1.22 -0.27
N HIS A 291 25.24 -2.52 -0.52
CA HIS A 291 24.32 -3.02 -1.53
C HIS A 291 22.88 -2.56 -1.25
N PHE A 292 22.46 -2.58 0.01
CA PHE A 292 21.16 -2.07 0.43
C PHE A 292 20.98 -0.58 0.06
N ILE A 293 21.97 0.28 0.37
CA ILE A 293 21.92 1.70 0.01
C ILE A 293 21.87 1.89 -1.52
N ILE A 294 22.68 1.15 -2.26
CA ILE A 294 22.69 1.22 -3.73
C ILE A 294 21.30 0.87 -4.28
N LEU A 295 20.67 -0.18 -3.77
CA LEU A 295 19.33 -0.59 -4.20
C LEU A 295 18.26 0.44 -3.82
N LEU A 296 18.36 1.06 -2.64
CA LEU A 296 17.47 2.13 -2.23
C LEU A 296 17.56 3.34 -3.17
N ILE A 297 18.78 3.74 -3.55
CA ILE A 297 19.03 4.80 -4.52
C ILE A 297 18.52 4.38 -5.91
N LEU A 298 18.75 3.14 -6.32
CA LEU A 298 18.24 2.61 -7.60
C LEU A 298 16.72 2.66 -7.64
N GLY A 299 16.02 2.29 -6.56
CA GLY A 299 14.58 2.44 -6.42
C GLY A 299 14.11 3.88 -6.62
N ARG A 300 14.83 4.86 -6.05
CA ARG A 300 14.58 6.29 -6.27
C ARG A 300 14.77 6.69 -7.74
N ILE A 301 15.85 6.25 -8.37
CA ILE A 301 16.11 6.54 -9.80
C ILE A 301 15.01 5.93 -10.67
N LEU A 302 14.58 4.69 -10.40
CA LEU A 302 13.50 4.04 -11.11
C LEU A 302 12.19 4.83 -11.01
N LEU A 303 11.85 5.33 -9.81
CA LEU A 303 10.70 6.22 -9.63
C LEU A 303 10.83 7.50 -10.47
N ASP A 304 11.98 8.18 -10.41
CA ASP A 304 12.22 9.41 -11.17
C ASP A 304 12.15 9.18 -12.69
N VAL A 305 12.62 8.02 -13.17
CA VAL A 305 12.47 7.61 -14.57
C VAL A 305 11.00 7.38 -14.91
N HIS A 306 10.23 6.70 -14.06
CA HIS A 306 8.79 6.50 -14.27
C HIS A 306 8.05 7.83 -14.37
N LEU A 307 8.34 8.77 -13.47
CA LEU A 307 7.78 10.11 -13.47
C LEU A 307 8.08 10.89 -14.76
N LYS A 308 9.29 10.74 -15.31
CA LYS A 308 9.72 11.41 -16.54
C LYS A 308 9.26 10.72 -17.83
N THR A 309 8.86 9.46 -17.77
CA THR A 309 8.51 8.63 -18.95
C THR A 309 7.03 8.24 -18.94
N ILE A 310 6.70 7.12 -18.29
CA ILE A 310 5.36 6.52 -18.25
C ILE A 310 4.33 7.49 -17.66
N LEU A 311 4.72 8.22 -16.62
CA LEU A 311 3.85 9.14 -15.89
C LEU A 311 4.08 10.61 -16.27
N LYS A 312 4.77 10.89 -17.39
CA LYS A 312 5.10 12.26 -17.81
C LYS A 312 3.87 13.16 -17.97
N SER A 313 2.74 12.59 -18.42
CA SER A 313 1.48 13.33 -18.61
C SER A 313 0.78 13.67 -17.29
N ARG A 314 1.24 13.10 -16.17
CA ARG A 314 0.63 13.21 -14.83
C ARG A 314 1.27 14.34 -14.04
N ARG A 315 0.83 15.58 -14.31
CA ARG A 315 1.37 16.76 -13.61
C ARG A 315 1.12 16.71 -12.10
N ASP A 316 0.11 15.98 -11.64
CA ASP A 316 -0.13 15.70 -10.22
C ASP A 316 1.07 15.00 -9.56
N PHE A 317 1.71 14.05 -10.24
CA PHE A 317 2.91 13.40 -9.73
C PHE A 317 4.17 14.24 -9.90
N GLY A 318 4.25 15.09 -10.93
CA GLY A 318 5.32 16.08 -11.05
C GLY A 318 5.31 17.11 -9.90
N TRP A 319 4.12 17.58 -9.53
CA TRP A 319 3.92 18.42 -8.35
C TRP A 319 4.27 17.67 -7.07
N ALA A 320 3.72 16.47 -6.86
CA ALA A 320 4.02 15.68 -5.67
C ALA A 320 5.52 15.43 -5.52
N ARG A 321 6.22 15.16 -6.62
CA ARG A 321 7.67 14.96 -6.62
C ARG A 321 8.48 16.18 -6.15
N THR A 322 7.93 17.38 -6.33
CA THR A 322 8.57 18.64 -5.96
C THR A 322 8.20 19.05 -4.54
N GLU A 323 6.92 18.90 -4.17
CA GLU A 323 6.36 19.50 -2.94
C GLU A 323 6.06 18.49 -1.81
N VAL A 324 6.01 17.19 -2.10
CA VAL A 324 5.53 16.17 -1.16
C VAL A 324 6.55 15.07 -0.93
N LEU A 325 7.11 14.50 -2.00
CA LEU A 325 7.99 13.33 -1.91
C LEU A 325 9.36 13.70 -1.36
N PHE A 326 10.04 12.71 -0.76
CA PHE A 326 11.40 12.91 -0.27
C PHE A 326 12.34 13.30 -1.42
N SER A 327 13.06 14.40 -1.24
CA SER A 327 14.03 14.85 -2.24
C SER A 327 15.20 13.86 -2.33
N THR A 328 15.76 13.69 -3.54
CA THR A 328 16.93 12.82 -3.75
C THR A 328 18.12 13.27 -2.92
N ARG A 329 18.29 14.59 -2.74
CA ARG A 329 19.37 15.16 -1.90
C ARG A 329 19.21 14.75 -0.44
N MET A 330 18.00 14.85 0.09
CA MET A 330 17.70 14.42 1.46
C MET A 330 17.88 12.91 1.61
N LEU A 331 17.42 12.11 0.64
CA LEU A 331 17.64 10.66 0.65
C LEU A 331 19.13 10.31 0.67
N LEU A 332 19.96 10.95 -0.16
CA LEU A 332 21.40 10.74 -0.17
C LEU A 332 22.06 11.12 1.16
N ALA A 333 21.65 12.25 1.75
CA ALA A 333 22.14 12.67 3.06
C ALA A 333 21.77 11.66 4.17
N VAL A 334 20.53 11.16 4.16
CA VAL A 334 20.06 10.11 5.09
C VAL A 334 20.85 8.82 4.86
N CYS A 335 21.03 8.37 3.62
CA CYS A 335 21.83 7.19 3.30
C CYS A 335 23.27 7.32 3.77
N ALA A 336 23.91 8.46 3.52
CA ALA A 336 25.28 8.72 3.97
C ALA A 336 25.37 8.71 5.51
N SER A 337 24.40 9.32 6.18
CA SER A 337 24.33 9.32 7.66
C SER A 337 24.13 7.92 8.22
N LEU A 338 23.21 7.14 7.65
CA LEU A 338 22.98 5.75 8.05
C LEU A 338 24.23 4.89 7.81
N TYR A 339 24.95 5.09 6.70
CA TYR A 339 26.18 4.36 6.42
C TYR A 339 27.32 4.73 7.37
N ALA A 340 27.44 6.00 7.75
CA ALA A 340 28.40 6.44 8.77
C ALA A 340 28.08 5.85 10.15
N LEU A 341 26.79 5.77 10.52
CA LEU A 341 26.38 5.09 11.75
C LEU A 341 26.64 3.58 11.68
N GLU A 342 26.46 2.96 10.51
CA GLU A 342 26.81 1.57 10.27
C GLU A 342 28.32 1.32 10.46
N SER A 343 29.18 2.19 9.92
CA SER A 343 30.63 2.04 10.00
C SER A 343 31.21 2.24 11.40
N VAL A 344 30.55 3.04 12.25
CA VAL A 344 30.90 3.20 13.67
C VAL A 344 30.32 2.07 14.55
N GLY A 345 29.54 1.15 13.97
CA GLY A 345 29.08 -0.07 14.63
C GLY A 345 27.66 -0.01 15.23
N VAL A 346 26.87 1.03 14.95
CA VAL A 346 25.48 1.15 15.42
C VAL A 346 24.55 0.14 14.74
N ARG A 347 24.93 -0.38 13.55
CA ARG A 347 24.25 -1.46 12.81
C ARG A 347 22.79 -1.17 12.42
N ILE A 348 22.43 0.10 12.24
CA ILE A 348 21.05 0.51 11.90
C ILE A 348 20.60 -0.10 10.57
N ILE A 349 21.47 -0.12 9.55
CA ILE A 349 21.13 -0.66 8.24
C ILE A 349 20.95 -2.17 8.35
N THR A 350 21.85 -2.85 9.08
CA THR A 350 21.74 -4.30 9.32
C THR A 350 20.38 -4.68 9.91
N TYR A 351 19.83 -3.89 10.85
CA TYR A 351 18.55 -4.14 11.52
C TYR A 351 17.39 -3.26 11.03
N ILE A 352 17.45 -2.74 9.81
CA ILE A 352 16.43 -1.82 9.29
C ILE A 352 15.05 -2.46 9.13
N LYS A 353 14.98 -3.77 8.86
CA LYS A 353 13.73 -4.52 8.61
C LYS A 353 12.72 -4.37 9.76
N PRO A 354 13.03 -4.74 11.02
CA PRO A 354 12.08 -4.60 12.12
C PRO A 354 11.63 -3.15 12.34
N ILE A 355 12.53 -2.18 12.18
CA ILE A 355 12.20 -0.75 12.33
C ILE A 355 11.21 -0.32 11.25
N ALA A 356 11.52 -0.59 9.99
CA ALA A 356 10.69 -0.20 8.86
C ALA A 356 9.32 -0.88 8.88
N VAL A 357 9.27 -2.18 9.16
CA VAL A 357 8.01 -2.93 9.25
C VAL A 357 7.14 -2.36 10.36
N LEU A 358 7.69 -2.12 11.55
CA LEU A 358 6.94 -1.52 12.65
C LEU A 358 6.36 -0.16 12.24
N VAL A 359 7.20 0.74 11.72
CA VAL A 359 6.77 2.09 11.32
C VAL A 359 5.70 2.03 10.22
N PHE A 360 5.94 1.25 9.16
CA PHE A 360 5.05 1.20 8.01
C PHE A 360 3.69 0.64 8.35
N PHE A 361 3.62 -0.46 9.11
CA PHE A 361 2.34 -1.07 9.42
C PHE A 361 1.58 -0.32 10.51
N LEU A 362 2.27 0.33 11.46
CA LEU A 362 1.61 1.25 12.39
C LEU A 362 1.04 2.48 11.66
N VAL A 363 1.80 3.10 10.75
CA VAL A 363 1.33 4.27 9.99
C VAL A 363 0.23 3.88 9.00
N ALA A 364 0.39 2.78 8.27
CA ALA A 364 -0.60 2.33 7.29
C ALA A 364 -1.91 1.93 7.96
N ASN A 365 -1.86 1.01 8.95
CA ASN A 365 -3.06 0.60 9.67
C ASN A 365 -3.66 1.77 10.46
N GLY A 366 -2.83 2.49 11.21
CA GLY A 366 -3.26 3.62 12.03
C GLY A 366 -3.88 4.73 11.20
N GLY A 367 -3.32 5.07 10.03
CA GLY A 367 -3.85 6.11 9.16
C GLY A 367 -5.25 5.82 8.62
N PHE A 368 -5.49 4.60 8.11
CA PHE A 368 -6.82 4.20 7.64
C PHE A 368 -7.82 4.04 8.80
N LEU A 369 -7.38 3.42 9.88
CA LEU A 369 -8.22 3.17 11.06
C LEU A 369 -8.62 4.48 11.74
N TRP A 370 -7.71 5.45 11.85
CA TRP A 370 -7.96 6.76 12.48
C TRP A 370 -9.13 7.49 11.82
N VAL A 371 -9.15 7.57 10.49
CA VAL A 371 -10.24 8.21 9.74
C VAL A 371 -11.56 7.49 9.98
N ALA A 372 -11.54 6.16 9.93
CA ALA A 372 -12.72 5.32 10.07
C ALA A 372 -13.32 5.43 11.49
N CYS A 373 -12.48 5.32 12.51
CA CYS A 373 -12.84 5.49 13.92
C CYS A 373 -13.41 6.87 14.17
N TYR A 374 -12.78 7.92 13.63
CA TYR A 374 -13.29 9.29 13.80
C TYR A 374 -14.68 9.44 13.22
N HIS A 375 -14.89 8.97 11.99
CA HIS A 375 -16.17 9.08 11.31
C HIS A 375 -17.31 8.42 12.10
N VAL A 376 -17.07 7.19 12.56
CA VAL A 376 -18.04 6.41 13.30
C VAL A 376 -18.28 6.99 14.70
N ALA A 377 -17.23 7.40 15.40
CA ALA A 377 -17.37 7.91 16.75
C ALA A 377 -18.04 9.29 16.82
N MET A 378 -17.80 10.14 15.82
CA MET A 378 -18.35 11.49 15.77
C MET A 378 -19.75 11.54 15.17
N GLY A 379 -20.24 10.44 14.60
CA GLY A 379 -21.58 10.39 14.01
C GLY A 379 -21.74 11.37 12.84
N VAL A 380 -20.65 11.60 12.08
CA VAL A 380 -20.66 12.44 10.87
C VAL A 380 -21.69 11.93 9.83
N ASP A 381 -22.19 10.71 10.03
CA ASP A 381 -23.25 10.05 9.26
C ASP A 381 -24.63 10.74 9.34
N GLY A 382 -24.85 11.73 10.22
CA GLY A 382 -26.18 12.37 10.37
C GLY A 382 -27.29 11.42 10.85
N THR A 383 -26.98 10.14 11.08
CA THR A 383 -27.88 9.15 11.68
C THR A 383 -27.81 9.27 13.20
N LYS A 384 -28.59 10.20 13.75
CA LYS A 384 -29.16 10.05 15.09
C LYS A 384 -30.65 9.87 14.95
#